data_AF-A0A919JW01-F1
#
_entry.id   AF-A0A919JW01-F1
#
_cell.length_a   1.000
_cell.length_b   1.000
_cell.length_c   1.000
_cell.angle_alpha   90.00
_cell.angle_beta   90.00
_cell.angle_gamma   90.00
#
_symmetry.space_group_name_H-M   'P 1'
#
loop_
_entity.id
_entity.type
_entity.pdbx_description
1 polymer ?
#
loop_
_entity_poly.entity_id
_entity_poly.type
_entity_poly.pdbx_seq_one_letter_code
_entity_poly.pdbx_strand_id
1 'polypeptide(L)'
;MTENPQHRAWRVTEPIHAMIYFVPEATEAYTRLGLTPGDGYFAARGAAFGPAGPALVTATFYNFKPALVARALPAVWSVTTPAAVLEARLAAVDAALTRGLGPDVLESPQMAEAARLARRAAEAAAGHPQGRPLFAAHAGLSWPDRPHLVLWHAQMLLREFRGDGHVAALMAAGLSGLESIVLHAATGDVDAKFMRVSRGWQHSEWDAAADDLRERGLLDGDKISDYGRELRAEIEATTDRLAAPAYDVIGNNGCTRLAELTRPFSLRIVKAGMLDPAAALPRPQGRGGTPVTTETAAPPTEEVVKRRSTDHPVDWWAQFPEVSEKFDAALVTEGLSDLIMPKIKSPLLRREAEIASAVVVMHLNKAHSEELAVRARKAVGRLEATVSRLDDRSTSDDTGTGEAYALAHALRGRWAEAAAAAESFVSYQELLRVFVSALRLERFDPVLTVRLLRAGQHPAVAVRTGLIVGKYGWWPDWLLKVVTERAVHGLLDEDTITALDQCAYAELSPAQARMARRLLQGEPDLIEASATRLEGLGEEEAAAKLREGDLTAVALAARLIPL
;
A
#
# COMPACT_ATOMS: atom_id res chain seq x y z
N MET A 1 -6.40 2.22 37.91
CA MET A 1 -4.94 2.05 38.08
C MET A 1 -4.24 3.26 37.50
N THR A 2 -3.31 3.86 38.23
CA THR A 2 -2.39 4.87 37.70
C THR A 2 -1.53 4.25 36.60
N GLU A 3 -1.43 4.92 35.45
CA GLU A 3 -0.61 4.48 34.30
C GLU A 3 0.84 4.25 34.74
N ASN A 4 1.44 3.13 34.30
CA ASN A 4 2.83 2.82 34.55
C ASN A 4 3.74 3.99 34.07
N PRO A 5 4.66 4.53 34.90
CA PRO A 5 5.51 5.67 34.52
C PRO A 5 6.39 5.43 33.28
N GLN A 6 6.91 4.22 33.08
CA GLN A 6 7.70 3.84 31.91
C GLN A 6 6.85 3.92 30.63
N HIS A 7 5.66 3.30 30.65
CA HIS A 7 4.72 3.36 29.54
C HIS A 7 4.31 4.81 29.25
N ARG A 8 3.97 5.59 30.29
CA ARG A 8 3.63 7.01 30.13
C ARG A 8 4.77 7.81 29.48
N ALA A 9 6.02 7.58 29.89
CA ALA A 9 7.18 8.23 29.29
C ALA A 9 7.29 7.91 27.80
N TRP A 10 7.25 6.63 27.43
CA TRP A 10 7.26 6.19 26.03
C TRP A 10 6.13 6.86 25.22
N ARG A 11 4.88 6.73 25.69
CA ARG A 11 3.67 7.20 24.98
C ARG A 11 3.67 8.71 24.77
N VAL A 12 4.10 9.48 25.77
CA VAL A 12 4.13 10.94 25.69
C VAL A 12 5.26 11.45 24.78
N THR A 13 6.39 10.74 24.74
CA THR A 13 7.54 11.11 23.89
C THR A 13 7.38 10.65 22.44
N GLU A 14 6.58 9.61 22.16
CA GLU A 14 6.41 8.99 20.83
C GLU A 14 6.11 9.97 19.69
N PRO A 15 5.27 11.00 19.82
CA PRO A 15 5.02 11.97 18.75
C PRO A 15 6.28 12.63 18.19
N ILE A 16 7.32 12.82 19.01
CA ILE A 16 8.61 13.40 18.58
C ILE A 16 9.25 12.52 17.51
N HIS A 17 9.18 11.20 17.66
CA HIS A 17 9.68 10.25 16.67
C HIS A 17 8.69 10.04 15.52
N ALA A 18 7.44 9.68 15.86
CA ALA A 18 6.43 9.21 14.93
C ALA A 18 6.13 10.19 13.79
N MET A 19 6.32 11.49 14.02
CA MET A 19 6.13 12.53 13.00
C MET A 19 6.89 12.28 11.71
N ILE A 20 8.06 11.63 11.77
CA ILE A 20 8.90 11.40 10.59
C ILE A 20 8.21 10.58 9.48
N TYR A 21 7.19 9.79 9.84
CA TYR A 21 6.44 8.97 8.89
C TYR A 21 5.37 9.75 8.11
N PHE A 22 5.09 10.99 8.51
CA PHE A 22 3.96 11.76 7.99
C PHE A 22 4.36 13.13 7.43
N VAL A 23 5.54 13.63 7.78
CA VAL A 23 6.00 14.97 7.39
C VAL A 23 6.51 15.00 5.93
N PRO A 24 6.22 16.07 5.17
CA PRO A 24 6.63 16.20 3.78
C PRO A 24 8.16 16.22 3.62
N GLU A 25 8.91 16.72 4.61
CA GLU A 25 10.37 16.75 4.60
C GLU A 25 10.99 15.37 4.37
N ALA A 26 10.37 14.32 4.94
CA ALA A 26 10.82 12.94 4.74
C ALA A 26 10.57 12.48 3.30
N THR A 27 9.34 12.68 2.80
CA THR A 27 8.95 12.33 1.42
C THR A 27 9.86 13.03 0.41
N GLU A 28 10.11 14.33 0.59
CA GLU A 28 10.98 15.12 -0.27
C GLU A 28 12.44 14.63 -0.20
N ALA A 29 12.94 14.33 0.99
CA ALA A 29 14.30 13.83 1.18
C ALA A 29 14.51 12.47 0.49
N TYR A 30 13.56 11.54 0.62
CA TYR A 30 13.65 10.24 -0.04
C TYR A 30 13.44 10.33 -1.56
N THR A 31 12.57 11.23 -2.02
CA THR A 31 12.37 11.49 -3.45
C THR A 31 13.65 12.00 -4.12
N ARG A 32 14.42 12.86 -3.44
CA ARG A 32 15.74 13.32 -3.93
C ARG A 32 16.76 12.17 -4.07
N LEU A 33 16.56 11.07 -3.35
CA LEU A 33 17.36 9.85 -3.48
C LEU A 33 16.81 8.87 -4.54
N GLY A 34 15.80 9.26 -5.31
CA GLY A 34 15.18 8.43 -6.34
C GLY A 34 14.14 7.43 -5.81
N LEU A 35 13.72 7.55 -4.54
CA LEU A 35 12.73 6.66 -3.94
C LEU A 35 11.31 7.18 -4.15
N THR A 36 10.37 6.28 -4.41
CA THR A 36 8.95 6.63 -4.35
C THR A 36 8.52 6.79 -2.88
N PRO A 37 7.43 7.54 -2.59
CA PRO A 37 6.97 7.73 -1.22
C PRO A 37 6.74 6.42 -0.43
N GLY A 38 6.21 5.39 -1.09
CA GLY A 38 5.97 4.09 -0.47
C GLY A 38 7.24 3.30 -0.18
N ASP A 39 8.23 3.38 -1.06
CA ASP A 39 9.50 2.66 -0.88
C ASP A 39 10.40 3.35 0.16
N GLY A 40 10.29 4.68 0.27
CA GLY A 40 10.98 5.49 1.27
C GLY A 40 10.75 5.01 2.70
N TYR A 41 9.53 4.54 3.04
CA TYR A 41 9.25 3.99 4.37
C TYR A 41 10.12 2.76 4.70
N PHE A 42 10.14 1.77 3.80
CA PHE A 42 10.89 0.53 4.00
C PHE A 42 12.39 0.79 3.96
N ALA A 43 12.85 1.61 3.01
CA ALA A 43 14.25 2.00 2.92
C ALA A 43 14.71 2.72 4.20
N ALA A 44 13.98 3.76 4.64
CA ALA A 44 14.39 4.61 5.76
C ALA A 44 14.39 3.91 7.12
N ARG A 45 13.44 3.00 7.34
CA ARG A 45 13.39 2.23 8.59
C ARG A 45 14.31 1.01 8.55
N GLY A 46 14.51 0.39 7.37
CA GLY A 46 15.32 -0.81 7.18
C GLY A 46 16.81 -0.56 6.93
N ALA A 47 17.22 0.65 6.57
CA ALA A 47 18.62 0.98 6.22
C ALA A 47 19.65 0.68 7.33
N ALA A 48 19.22 0.61 8.59
CA ALA A 48 20.11 0.23 9.70
C ALA A 48 20.62 -1.23 9.59
N PHE A 49 19.92 -2.10 8.85
CA PHE A 49 20.40 -3.45 8.53
C PHE A 49 21.44 -3.48 7.39
N GLY A 50 21.78 -2.33 6.80
CA GLY A 50 22.51 -2.27 5.54
C GLY A 50 21.59 -2.53 4.34
N PRO A 51 22.12 -3.06 3.21
CA PRO A 51 21.33 -3.31 2.00
C PRO A 51 20.48 -4.59 2.14
N ALA A 52 19.60 -4.61 3.15
CA ALA A 52 18.79 -5.77 3.50
C ALA A 52 17.78 -6.13 2.39
N GLY A 53 17.61 -7.44 2.17
CA GLY A 53 16.56 -7.97 1.31
C GLY A 53 15.18 -8.01 1.99
N PRO A 54 14.13 -8.37 1.23
CA PRO A 54 12.75 -8.33 1.71
C PRO A 54 12.48 -9.29 2.87
N ALA A 55 13.10 -10.48 2.91
CA ALA A 55 12.84 -11.47 3.96
C ALA A 55 13.15 -10.96 5.37
N LEU A 56 14.31 -10.32 5.56
CA LEU A 56 14.70 -9.74 6.85
C LEU A 56 13.75 -8.61 7.28
N VAL A 57 13.37 -7.75 6.33
CA VAL A 57 12.48 -6.63 6.61
C VAL A 57 11.06 -7.12 6.89
N THR A 58 10.54 -8.10 6.15
CA THR A 58 9.24 -8.72 6.43
C THR A 58 9.19 -9.34 7.84
N ALA A 59 10.23 -10.06 8.24
CA ALA A 59 10.28 -10.68 9.56
C ALA A 59 10.25 -9.65 10.71
N THR A 60 10.93 -8.51 10.54
CA THR A 60 11.03 -7.47 11.57
C THR A 60 9.92 -6.43 11.50
N PHE A 61 9.28 -6.26 10.33
CA PHE A 61 8.14 -5.37 10.10
C PHE A 61 6.84 -6.18 10.14
N TYR A 62 6.77 -7.04 11.15
CA TYR A 62 5.83 -8.13 11.44
C TYR A 62 4.44 -8.12 10.78
N ASN A 63 3.77 -6.96 10.70
CA ASN A 63 2.39 -6.84 10.24
C ASN A 63 2.20 -6.38 8.78
N PHE A 64 3.28 -6.17 8.03
CA PHE A 64 3.20 -5.84 6.61
C PHE A 64 3.05 -7.09 5.76
N LYS A 65 2.24 -7.02 4.70
CA LYS A 65 2.16 -8.09 3.70
C LYS A 65 3.53 -8.31 3.06
N PRO A 66 4.06 -9.56 2.99
CA PRO A 66 5.37 -9.83 2.41
C PRO A 66 5.55 -9.26 0.99
N ALA A 67 4.51 -9.36 0.15
CA ALA A 67 4.52 -8.82 -1.21
C ALA A 67 4.68 -7.29 -1.27
N LEU A 68 4.15 -6.56 -0.27
CA LEU A 68 4.31 -5.10 -0.18
C LEU A 68 5.77 -4.73 0.10
N VAL A 69 6.45 -5.49 0.95
CA VAL A 69 7.88 -5.30 1.26
C VAL A 69 8.75 -5.68 0.06
N ALA A 70 8.45 -6.81 -0.59
CA ALA A 70 9.17 -7.32 -1.76
C ALA A 70 9.10 -6.39 -2.97
N ARG A 71 8.03 -5.58 -3.09
CA ARG A 71 7.95 -4.54 -4.14
C ARG A 71 9.06 -3.48 -3.99
N ALA A 72 9.41 -3.11 -2.75
CA ALA A 72 10.40 -2.07 -2.49
C ALA A 72 11.82 -2.64 -2.42
N LEU A 73 12.01 -3.76 -1.71
CA LEU A 73 13.32 -4.33 -1.42
C LEU A 73 13.59 -5.57 -2.27
N PRO A 74 14.81 -5.73 -2.85
CA PRO A 74 16.01 -4.91 -2.65
C PRO A 74 16.15 -3.75 -3.66
N ALA A 75 15.16 -3.52 -4.53
CA ALA A 75 15.26 -2.60 -5.67
C ALA A 75 15.71 -1.18 -5.29
N VAL A 76 15.29 -0.66 -4.13
CA VAL A 76 15.74 0.65 -3.61
C VAL A 76 17.26 0.77 -3.49
N TRP A 77 17.99 -0.32 -3.23
CA TRP A 77 19.45 -0.31 -3.09
C TRP A 77 20.20 -0.20 -4.43
N SER A 78 19.49 -0.26 -5.55
CA SER A 78 20.07 0.01 -6.88
C SER A 78 20.13 1.50 -7.21
N VAL A 79 19.37 2.34 -6.52
CA VAL A 79 19.27 3.80 -6.77
C VAL A 79 19.83 4.66 -5.63
N THR A 80 19.96 4.09 -4.42
CA THR A 80 20.52 4.77 -3.26
C THR A 80 21.25 3.80 -2.34
N THR A 81 21.94 4.32 -1.32
CA THR A 81 22.65 3.51 -0.32
C THR A 81 21.97 3.63 1.05
N PRO A 82 22.10 2.61 1.92
CA PRO A 82 21.61 2.70 3.29
C PRO A 82 22.14 3.93 4.04
N ALA A 83 23.42 4.26 3.86
CA ALA A 83 24.04 5.44 4.48
C ALA A 83 23.38 6.75 4.02
N ALA A 84 23.20 6.94 2.71
CA ALA A 84 22.54 8.14 2.17
C ALA A 84 21.10 8.28 2.66
N VAL A 85 20.38 7.17 2.79
CA VAL A 85 19.00 7.17 3.32
C VAL A 85 18.97 7.55 4.81
N LEU A 86 19.90 7.05 5.62
CA LEU A 86 20.01 7.41 7.04
C LEU A 86 20.36 8.89 7.23
N GLU A 87 21.29 9.41 6.44
CA GLU A 87 21.64 10.84 6.43
C GLU A 87 20.44 11.71 6.03
N ALA A 88 19.76 11.34 4.94
CA ALA A 88 18.57 12.06 4.47
C ALA A 88 17.43 12.02 5.51
N ARG A 89 17.25 10.89 6.21
CA ARG A 89 16.28 10.77 7.30
C ARG A 89 16.61 11.72 8.44
N LEU A 90 17.86 11.76 8.89
CA LEU A 90 18.27 12.65 9.99
C LEU A 90 18.12 14.13 9.61
N ALA A 91 18.48 14.50 8.38
CA ALA A 91 18.27 15.86 7.86
C ALA A 91 16.79 16.24 7.80
N ALA A 92 15.92 15.31 7.35
CA ALA A 92 14.48 15.52 7.34
C ALA A 92 13.89 15.69 8.75
N VAL A 93 14.38 14.93 9.73
CA VAL A 93 14.02 15.11 11.15
C VAL A 93 14.39 16.51 11.64
N ASP A 94 15.62 16.96 11.37
CA ASP A 94 16.09 18.28 11.81
C ASP A 94 15.20 19.40 11.23
N ALA A 95 14.94 19.34 9.92
CA ALA A 95 14.09 20.30 9.23
C ALA A 95 12.66 20.31 9.77
N ALA A 96 12.05 19.13 9.93
CA ALA A 96 10.67 18.99 10.41
C ALA A 96 10.51 19.47 11.86
N LEU A 97 11.43 19.09 12.76
CA LEU A 97 11.39 19.54 14.16
C LEU A 97 11.68 21.05 14.27
N THR A 98 12.58 21.60 13.45
CA THR A 98 12.83 23.04 13.38
C THR A 98 11.56 23.80 12.97
N ARG A 99 10.86 23.32 11.93
CA ARG A 99 9.57 23.90 11.51
C ARG A 99 8.48 23.76 12.58
N GLY A 100 8.38 22.58 13.20
CA GLY A 100 7.28 22.25 14.11
C GLY A 100 7.41 22.85 15.52
N LEU A 101 8.63 23.00 16.03
CA LEU A 101 8.89 23.43 17.41
C LEU A 101 9.48 24.83 17.51
N GLY A 102 10.24 25.26 16.50
CA GLY A 102 10.97 26.54 16.47
C GLY A 102 12.29 26.51 17.25
N PRO A 103 13.25 27.39 16.90
CA PRO A 103 14.61 27.38 17.46
C PRO A 103 14.64 27.53 18.99
N ASP A 104 13.82 28.41 19.55
CA ASP A 104 13.74 28.65 21.00
C ASP A 104 13.44 27.36 21.80
N VAL A 105 12.62 26.46 21.25
CA VAL A 105 12.34 25.17 21.89
C VAL A 105 13.49 24.21 21.73
N LEU A 106 14.07 24.13 20.53
CA LEU A 106 15.16 23.21 20.23
C LEU A 106 16.41 23.52 21.05
N GLU A 107 16.68 24.80 21.32
CA GLU A 107 17.83 25.29 22.10
C GLU A 107 17.53 25.39 23.60
N SER A 108 16.32 25.03 24.04
CA SER A 108 15.92 25.13 25.44
C SER A 108 16.66 24.15 26.36
N PRO A 109 16.93 24.54 27.62
CA PRO A 109 17.46 23.62 28.64
C PRO A 109 16.57 22.38 28.84
N GLN A 110 15.25 22.52 28.66
CA GLN A 110 14.28 21.43 28.76
C GLN A 110 14.47 20.39 27.65
N MET A 111 14.79 20.80 26.42
CA MET A 111 15.13 19.90 25.32
C MET A 111 16.41 19.11 25.64
N ALA A 112 17.45 19.80 26.13
CA ALA A 112 18.70 19.16 26.53
C ALA A 112 18.52 18.16 27.68
N GLU A 113 17.70 18.49 28.69
CA GLU A 113 17.40 17.59 29.80
C GLU A 113 16.62 16.35 29.33
N ALA A 114 15.61 16.54 28.49
CA ALA A 114 14.82 15.45 27.92
C ALA A 114 15.70 14.50 27.09
N ALA A 115 16.54 15.06 26.22
CA ALA A 115 17.49 14.31 25.41
C ALA A 115 18.43 13.46 26.26
N ARG A 116 18.98 14.01 27.35
CA ARG A 116 19.85 13.28 28.28
C ARG A 116 19.13 12.14 29.00
N LEU A 117 17.89 12.35 29.46
CA LEU A 117 17.10 11.30 30.11
C LEU A 117 16.75 10.17 29.14
N ALA A 118 16.26 10.51 27.95
CA ALA A 118 15.93 9.53 26.91
C ALA A 118 17.18 8.76 26.45
N ARG A 119 18.32 9.44 26.25
CA ARG A 119 19.59 8.81 25.89
C ARG A 119 20.05 7.80 26.93
N ARG A 120 20.02 8.15 28.23
CA ARG A 120 20.37 7.21 29.31
C ARG A 120 19.51 5.94 29.26
N ALA A 121 18.21 6.08 28.99
CA ALA A 121 17.32 4.93 28.86
C ALA A 121 17.64 4.09 27.61
N ALA A 122 17.89 4.73 26.47
CA ALA A 122 18.26 4.04 25.24
C ALA A 122 19.63 3.32 25.33
N GLU A 123 20.61 3.92 26.02
CA GLU A 123 21.91 3.30 26.30
C GLU A 123 21.76 2.08 27.23
N ALA A 124 20.85 2.13 28.22
CA ALA A 124 20.53 0.95 29.04
C ALA A 124 19.85 -0.15 28.21
N ALA A 125 18.93 0.20 27.31
CA ALA A 125 18.31 -0.74 26.38
C ALA A 125 19.35 -1.47 25.51
N ALA A 126 20.46 -0.81 25.15
CA ALA A 126 21.53 -1.40 24.34
C ALA A 126 22.26 -2.57 25.04
N GLY A 127 22.12 -2.70 26.37
CA GLY A 127 22.57 -3.89 27.12
C GLY A 127 21.69 -5.13 26.94
N HIS A 128 20.51 -4.98 26.31
CA HIS A 128 19.52 -6.04 26.13
C HIS A 128 19.13 -6.26 24.65
N PRO A 129 20.08 -6.42 23.71
CA PRO A 129 19.78 -6.51 22.27
C PRO A 129 19.21 -7.86 21.84
N GLN A 130 19.26 -8.89 22.69
CA GLN A 130 18.92 -10.26 22.32
C GLN A 130 17.45 -10.36 21.92
N GLY A 131 17.19 -10.95 20.74
CA GLY A 131 15.83 -11.05 20.18
C GLY A 131 15.25 -9.72 19.69
N ARG A 132 16.07 -8.66 19.58
CA ARG A 132 15.63 -7.32 19.17
C ARG A 132 16.40 -6.81 17.95
N PRO A 133 16.23 -7.44 16.78
CA PRO A 133 17.04 -7.16 15.61
C PRO A 133 16.91 -5.73 15.10
N LEU A 134 15.69 -5.16 15.06
CA LEU A 134 15.49 -3.82 14.53
C LEU A 134 16.05 -2.76 15.47
N PHE A 135 15.81 -2.92 16.77
CA PHE A 135 16.46 -2.12 17.79
C PHE A 135 17.98 -2.20 17.70
N ALA A 136 18.55 -3.40 17.68
CA ALA A 136 19.99 -3.61 17.70
C ALA A 136 20.69 -3.01 16.47
N ALA A 137 20.06 -3.11 15.30
CA ALA A 137 20.57 -2.49 14.07
C ALA A 137 20.63 -0.96 14.21
N HIS A 138 19.57 -0.34 14.73
CA HIS A 138 19.54 1.12 14.94
C HIS A 138 20.46 1.57 16.08
N ALA A 139 20.58 0.79 17.16
CA ALA A 139 21.44 1.09 18.30
C ALA A 139 22.94 1.04 17.95
N GLY A 140 23.30 0.35 16.86
CA GLY A 140 24.66 0.33 16.32
C GLY A 140 25.06 1.59 15.55
N LEU A 141 24.15 2.53 15.31
CA LEU A 141 24.43 3.78 14.60
C LEU A 141 25.07 4.83 15.52
N SER A 142 25.83 5.76 14.94
CA SER A 142 26.38 6.90 15.66
C SER A 142 25.28 7.82 16.19
N TRP A 143 25.48 8.33 17.41
CA TRP A 143 24.59 9.33 18.00
C TRP A 143 24.74 10.69 17.29
N PRO A 144 23.65 11.42 17.05
CA PRO A 144 23.72 12.82 16.64
C PRO A 144 24.13 13.72 17.82
N ASP A 145 24.55 14.96 17.53
CA ASP A 145 25.01 15.90 18.57
C ASP A 145 23.92 16.85 19.07
N ARG A 146 23.04 17.35 18.19
CA ARG A 146 22.04 18.37 18.56
C ARG A 146 20.99 17.76 19.51
N PRO A 147 20.61 18.44 20.61
CA PRO A 147 19.73 17.87 21.64
C PRO A 147 18.41 17.28 21.12
N HIS A 148 17.72 17.95 20.19
CA HIS A 148 16.46 17.46 19.64
C HIS A 148 16.65 16.23 18.73
N LEU A 149 17.80 16.13 18.05
CA LEU A 149 18.16 14.93 17.28
C LEU A 149 18.55 13.78 18.19
N VAL A 150 19.25 14.05 19.30
CA VAL A 150 19.53 13.07 20.36
C VAL A 150 18.21 12.54 20.94
N LEU A 151 17.26 13.42 21.26
CA LEU A 151 15.96 13.03 21.78
C LEU A 151 15.17 12.19 20.76
N TRP A 152 15.15 12.60 19.49
CA TRP A 152 14.51 11.84 18.42
C TRP A 152 15.13 10.45 18.25
N HIS A 153 16.47 10.38 18.20
CA HIS A 153 17.19 9.11 18.05
C HIS A 153 16.97 8.20 19.27
N ALA A 154 17.05 8.74 20.49
CA ALA A 154 16.77 7.99 21.71
C ALA A 154 15.32 7.44 21.73
N GLN A 155 14.33 8.25 21.35
CA GLN A 155 12.95 7.78 21.28
C GLN A 155 12.76 6.70 20.21
N MET A 156 13.43 6.83 19.06
CA MET A 156 13.44 5.79 18.02
C MET A 156 13.98 4.47 18.58
N LEU A 157 15.12 4.50 19.27
CA LEU A 157 15.71 3.32 19.91
C LEU A 157 14.75 2.71 20.94
N LEU A 158 14.18 3.50 21.86
CA LEU A 158 13.24 3.02 22.87
C LEU A 158 11.97 2.44 22.24
N ARG A 159 11.50 3.03 21.14
CA ARG A 159 10.37 2.55 20.37
C ARG A 159 10.67 1.21 19.71
N GLU A 160 11.79 1.07 19.00
CA GLU A 160 12.15 -0.19 18.36
C GLU A 160 12.45 -1.27 19.41
N PHE A 161 13.03 -0.89 20.56
CA PHE A 161 13.19 -1.79 21.71
C PHE A 161 11.83 -2.33 22.17
N ARG A 162 10.87 -1.45 22.51
CA ARG A 162 9.51 -1.86 22.88
C ARG A 162 8.83 -2.66 21.76
N GLY A 163 9.02 -2.26 20.51
CA GLY A 163 8.44 -2.87 19.31
C GLY A 163 8.88 -4.31 19.08
N ASP A 164 10.18 -4.58 19.14
CA ASP A 164 10.70 -5.95 19.03
C ASP A 164 10.20 -6.83 20.19
N GLY A 165 10.06 -6.27 21.39
CA GLY A 165 9.43 -6.95 22.53
C GLY A 165 7.94 -7.25 22.31
N HIS A 166 7.21 -6.34 21.66
CA HIS A 166 5.82 -6.53 21.30
C HIS A 166 5.65 -7.64 20.25
N VAL A 167 6.54 -7.70 19.26
CA VAL A 167 6.57 -8.80 18.28
C VAL A 167 6.78 -10.14 18.98
N ALA A 168 7.72 -10.23 19.92
CA ALA A 168 7.92 -11.44 20.71
C ALA A 168 6.66 -11.83 21.52
N ALA A 169 5.95 -10.85 22.10
CA ALA A 169 4.71 -11.09 22.82
C ALA A 169 3.58 -11.62 21.91
N LEU A 170 3.43 -11.04 20.71
CA LEU A 170 2.47 -11.51 19.71
C LEU A 170 2.77 -12.94 19.23
N MET A 171 4.05 -13.23 18.97
CA MET A 171 4.48 -14.58 18.59
C MET A 171 4.20 -15.60 19.69
N ALA A 172 4.50 -15.26 20.96
CA ALA A 172 4.22 -16.13 22.10
C ALA A 172 2.71 -16.37 22.29
N ALA A 173 1.87 -15.39 21.94
CA ALA A 173 0.42 -15.50 21.94
C ALA A 173 -0.16 -16.23 20.71
N GLY A 174 0.69 -16.67 19.76
CA GLY A 174 0.25 -17.33 18.53
C GLY A 174 -0.62 -16.43 17.65
N LEU A 175 -0.29 -15.14 17.57
CA LEU A 175 -0.92 -14.18 16.66
C LEU A 175 0.03 -13.84 15.52
N SER A 176 -0.39 -14.08 14.29
CA SER A 176 0.30 -13.62 13.09
C SER A 176 0.30 -12.09 12.98
N GLY A 177 1.12 -11.57 12.07
CA GLY A 177 1.15 -10.15 11.73
C GLY A 177 -0.20 -9.59 11.33
N LEU A 178 -0.97 -10.32 10.51
CA LEU A 178 -2.31 -9.90 10.08
C LEU A 178 -3.32 -9.98 11.22
N GLU A 179 -3.38 -11.11 11.95
CA GLU A 179 -4.29 -11.27 13.09
C GLU A 179 -4.07 -10.17 14.14
N SER A 180 -2.82 -9.78 14.41
CA SER A 180 -2.51 -8.72 15.37
C SER A 180 -3.18 -7.38 15.02
N ILE A 181 -3.21 -7.00 13.73
CA ILE A 181 -3.80 -5.73 13.30
C ILE A 181 -5.31 -5.83 13.12
N VAL A 182 -5.84 -7.02 12.80
CA VAL A 182 -7.29 -7.29 12.80
C VAL A 182 -7.84 -7.17 14.22
N LEU A 183 -7.20 -7.84 15.18
CA LEU A 183 -7.59 -7.80 16.59
C LEU A 183 -7.49 -6.37 17.17
N HIS A 184 -6.45 -5.62 16.80
CA HIS A 184 -6.29 -4.23 17.21
C HIS A 184 -7.37 -3.32 16.61
N ALA A 185 -7.72 -3.49 15.32
CA ALA A 185 -8.81 -2.73 14.71
C ALA A 185 -10.19 -3.06 15.32
N ALA A 186 -10.41 -4.30 15.75
CA ALA A 186 -11.65 -4.72 16.41
C ALA A 186 -11.88 -4.08 17.79
N THR A 187 -10.89 -3.39 18.38
CA THR A 187 -11.10 -2.56 19.58
C THR A 187 -11.76 -1.22 19.26
N GLY A 188 -11.69 -0.76 18.00
CA GLY A 188 -12.11 0.57 17.57
C GLY A 188 -11.06 1.67 17.82
N ASP A 189 -9.89 1.34 18.39
CA ASP A 189 -8.83 2.32 18.65
C ASP A 189 -8.12 2.77 17.36
N VAL A 190 -8.16 1.96 16.31
CA VAL A 190 -7.60 2.25 14.99
C VAL A 190 -8.59 1.94 13.88
N ASP A 191 -8.47 2.67 12.77
CA ASP A 191 -9.29 2.43 11.59
C ASP A 191 -8.85 1.16 10.83
N ALA A 192 -9.77 0.22 10.67
CA ALA A 192 -9.53 -1.06 9.99
C ALA A 192 -9.11 -0.86 8.52
N LYS A 193 -9.75 0.07 7.81
CA LYS A 193 -9.46 0.37 6.41
C LYS A 193 -8.03 0.89 6.26
N PHE A 194 -7.64 1.84 7.10
CA PHE A 194 -6.28 2.39 7.15
C PHE A 194 -5.24 1.30 7.45
N MET A 195 -5.46 0.47 8.47
CA MET A 195 -4.53 -0.60 8.84
C MET A 195 -4.37 -1.62 7.72
N ARG A 196 -5.47 -2.04 7.09
CA ARG A 196 -5.46 -2.98 5.97
C ARG A 196 -4.71 -2.42 4.75
N VAL A 197 -5.11 -1.23 4.29
CA VAL A 197 -4.57 -0.60 3.06
C VAL A 197 -3.10 -0.25 3.23
N SER A 198 -2.73 0.40 4.34
CA SER A 198 -1.35 0.85 4.55
C SER A 198 -0.35 -0.30 4.75
N ARG A 199 -0.82 -1.51 5.09
CA ARG A 199 0.01 -2.73 5.26
C ARG A 199 -0.09 -3.68 4.08
N GLY A 200 -0.86 -3.32 3.05
CA GLY A 200 -0.94 -4.04 1.76
C GLY A 200 -1.83 -5.28 1.78
N TRP A 201 -2.66 -5.45 2.80
CA TRP A 201 -3.55 -6.62 2.93
C TRP A 201 -4.82 -6.47 2.09
N GLN A 202 -5.23 -7.58 1.48
CA GLN A 202 -6.50 -7.66 0.76
C GLN A 202 -7.65 -7.87 1.74
N HIS A 203 -8.87 -7.53 1.31
CA HIS A 203 -10.05 -7.72 2.15
C HIS A 203 -10.29 -9.19 2.48
N SER A 204 -10.11 -10.10 1.50
CA SER A 204 -10.30 -11.55 1.75
C SER A 204 -9.29 -12.13 2.74
N GLU A 205 -8.06 -11.61 2.75
CA GLU A 205 -7.05 -12.03 3.72
C GLU A 205 -7.42 -11.52 5.12
N TRP A 206 -7.93 -10.29 5.20
CA TRP A 206 -8.41 -9.68 6.44
C TRP A 206 -9.62 -10.43 7.00
N ASP A 207 -10.58 -10.79 6.14
CA ASP A 207 -11.79 -11.52 6.53
C ASP A 207 -11.45 -12.93 7.02
N ALA A 208 -10.56 -13.64 6.31
CA ALA A 208 -10.09 -14.95 6.73
C ALA A 208 -9.40 -14.89 8.11
N ALA A 209 -8.53 -13.90 8.34
CA ALA A 209 -7.93 -13.71 9.66
C ALA A 209 -8.96 -13.34 10.73
N ALA A 210 -10.02 -12.59 10.38
CA ALA A 210 -11.12 -12.32 11.30
C ALA A 210 -11.98 -13.57 11.58
N ASP A 211 -12.18 -14.45 10.59
CA ASP A 211 -12.83 -15.74 10.75
C ASP A 211 -12.05 -16.63 11.72
N ASP A 212 -10.74 -16.78 11.51
CA ASP A 212 -9.84 -17.56 12.39
C ASP A 212 -9.88 -17.03 13.83
N LEU A 213 -9.84 -15.70 14.01
CA LEU A 213 -9.95 -15.08 15.34
C LEU A 213 -11.32 -15.29 15.99
N ARG A 214 -12.41 -15.34 15.20
CA ARG A 214 -13.76 -15.67 15.70
C ARG A 214 -13.87 -17.15 16.11
N GLU A 215 -13.30 -18.06 15.33
CA GLU A 215 -13.24 -19.48 15.68
C GLU A 215 -12.47 -19.72 16.99
N ARG A 216 -11.41 -18.94 17.22
CA ARG A 216 -10.63 -18.91 18.48
C ARG A 216 -11.33 -18.17 19.62
N GLY A 217 -12.52 -17.59 19.39
CA GLY A 217 -13.28 -16.85 20.38
C GLY A 217 -12.70 -15.48 20.76
N LEU A 218 -11.73 -14.95 20.00
CA LEU A 218 -11.09 -13.65 20.25
C LEU A 218 -11.90 -12.46 19.73
N LEU A 219 -12.84 -12.72 18.82
CA LEU A 219 -13.78 -11.74 18.28
C LEU A 219 -15.23 -12.21 18.51
N ASP A 220 -16.13 -11.25 18.70
CA ASP A 220 -17.58 -11.40 18.73
C ASP A 220 -18.19 -10.51 17.63
N GLY A 221 -18.52 -11.14 16.50
CA GLY A 221 -18.82 -10.44 15.25
C GLY A 221 -17.62 -9.61 14.77
N ASP A 222 -17.85 -8.31 14.57
CA ASP A 222 -16.83 -7.34 14.09
C ASP A 222 -16.06 -6.68 15.25
N LYS A 223 -16.33 -7.07 16.51
CA LYS A 223 -15.75 -6.48 17.71
C LYS A 223 -14.86 -7.48 18.44
N ILE A 224 -13.95 -6.96 19.25
CA ILE A 224 -13.17 -7.79 20.16
C ILE A 224 -14.08 -8.41 21.24
N SER A 225 -13.91 -9.70 21.53
CA SER A 225 -14.63 -10.42 22.60
C SER A 225 -14.02 -10.11 23.97
N ASP A 226 -14.61 -10.62 25.07
CA ASP A 226 -13.98 -10.54 26.40
C ASP A 226 -12.66 -11.32 26.43
N TYR A 227 -12.64 -12.53 25.85
CA TYR A 227 -11.41 -13.33 25.76
C TYR A 227 -10.34 -12.64 24.91
N GLY A 228 -10.72 -11.99 23.81
CA GLY A 228 -9.81 -11.16 23.00
C GLY A 228 -9.25 -9.97 23.78
N ARG A 229 -10.09 -9.31 24.61
CA ARG A 229 -9.66 -8.21 25.48
C ARG A 229 -8.63 -8.69 26.51
N GLU A 230 -8.87 -9.83 27.14
CA GLU A 230 -7.95 -10.44 28.10
C GLU A 230 -6.61 -10.79 27.47
N LEU A 231 -6.62 -11.48 26.31
CA LEU A 231 -5.39 -11.82 25.58
C LEU A 231 -4.61 -10.55 25.20
N ARG A 232 -5.29 -9.53 24.69
CA ARG A 232 -4.64 -8.25 24.36
C ARG A 232 -4.05 -7.58 25.59
N ALA A 233 -4.74 -7.61 26.73
CA ALA A 233 -4.21 -7.06 27.98
C ALA A 233 -2.95 -7.81 28.45
N GLU A 234 -2.91 -9.14 28.28
CA GLU A 234 -1.72 -9.95 28.57
C GLU A 234 -0.54 -9.61 27.64
N ILE A 235 -0.81 -9.45 26.34
CA ILE A 235 0.20 -9.04 25.35
C ILE A 235 0.78 -7.67 25.70
N GLU A 236 -0.06 -6.69 26.05
CA GLU A 236 0.41 -5.37 26.47
C GLU A 236 1.20 -5.42 27.78
N ALA A 237 0.75 -6.20 28.77
CA ALA A 237 1.47 -6.38 30.03
C ALA A 237 2.85 -7.04 29.81
N THR A 238 2.94 -8.03 28.93
CA THR A 238 4.21 -8.65 28.54
C THR A 238 5.09 -7.67 27.77
N THR A 239 4.51 -6.86 26.88
CA THR A 239 5.24 -5.82 26.16
C THR A 239 5.86 -4.80 27.12
N ASP A 240 5.08 -4.31 28.09
CA ASP A 240 5.54 -3.34 29.08
C ASP A 240 6.63 -3.96 29.99
N ARG A 241 6.47 -5.22 30.41
CA ARG A 241 7.51 -5.96 31.16
C ARG A 241 8.80 -6.13 30.36
N LEU A 242 8.71 -6.42 29.06
CA LEU A 242 9.87 -6.54 28.18
C LEU A 242 10.53 -5.18 27.90
N ALA A 243 9.80 -4.07 28.00
CA ALA A 243 10.34 -2.73 27.80
C ALA A 243 10.96 -2.12 29.07
N ALA A 244 10.53 -2.56 30.26
CA ALA A 244 10.95 -2.01 31.55
C ALA A 244 12.48 -1.83 31.75
N PRO A 245 13.34 -2.80 31.36
CA PRO A 245 14.80 -2.67 31.59
C PRO A 245 15.44 -1.42 30.98
N ALA A 246 14.88 -0.89 29.88
CA ALA A 246 15.35 0.34 29.28
C ALA A 246 15.19 1.56 30.21
N TYR A 247 14.17 1.55 31.05
CA TYR A 247 13.79 2.70 31.87
C TYR A 247 14.22 2.60 33.34
N ASP A 248 14.64 1.43 33.81
CA ASP A 248 15.06 1.20 35.20
C ASP A 248 16.20 2.15 35.63
N VAL A 249 17.13 2.45 34.73
CA VAL A 249 18.28 3.34 34.98
C VAL A 249 17.87 4.80 35.27
N ILE A 250 16.70 5.24 34.80
CA ILE A 250 16.17 6.58 35.08
C ILE A 250 15.08 6.55 36.18
N GLY A 251 14.58 5.36 36.53
CA GLY A 251 13.58 5.14 37.56
C GLY A 251 12.24 5.84 37.30
N ASN A 252 11.26 5.65 38.21
CA ASN A 252 9.93 6.23 38.07
C ASN A 252 9.95 7.78 38.00
N ASN A 253 10.83 8.42 38.78
CA ASN A 253 10.97 9.87 38.79
C ASN A 253 11.55 10.39 37.47
N GLY A 254 12.57 9.73 36.91
CA GLY A 254 13.12 10.09 35.61
C GLY A 254 12.13 9.86 34.46
N CYS A 255 11.34 8.79 34.52
CA CYS A 255 10.27 8.54 33.55
C CYS A 255 9.20 9.64 33.61
N THR A 256 8.77 10.01 34.82
CA THR A 256 7.78 11.07 35.03
C THR A 256 8.32 12.41 34.52
N ARG A 257 9.59 12.72 34.83
CA ARG A 257 10.26 13.93 34.37
C ARG A 257 10.41 13.98 32.85
N LEU A 258 10.77 12.87 32.21
CA LEU A 258 10.85 12.78 30.75
C LEU A 258 9.49 13.05 30.10
N ALA A 259 8.41 12.46 30.64
CA ALA A 259 7.06 12.72 30.16
C ALA A 259 6.65 14.19 30.35
N GLU A 260 6.96 14.81 31.50
CA GLU A 260 6.68 16.22 31.76
C GLU A 260 7.38 17.15 30.78
N LEU A 261 8.67 16.90 30.52
CA LEU A 261 9.48 17.70 29.59
C LEU A 261 9.01 17.57 28.14
N THR A 262 8.66 16.36 27.70
CA THR A 262 8.34 16.08 26.29
C THR A 262 6.87 16.37 25.94
N ARG A 263 5.96 16.33 26.92
CA ARG A 263 4.53 16.64 26.70
C ARG A 263 4.27 17.94 25.93
N PRO A 264 4.85 19.11 26.29
CA PRO A 264 4.62 20.34 25.53
C PRO A 264 5.14 20.25 24.09
N PHE A 265 6.24 19.53 23.84
CA PHE A 265 6.78 19.36 22.49
C PHE A 265 5.85 18.48 21.63
N SER A 266 5.45 17.34 22.18
CA SER A 266 4.51 16.42 21.53
C SER A 266 3.17 17.07 21.20
N LEU A 267 2.62 17.89 22.10
CA LEU A 267 1.39 18.64 21.84
C LEU A 267 1.55 19.65 20.69
N ARG A 268 2.72 20.31 20.56
CA ARG A 268 2.99 21.21 19.44
C ARG A 268 3.09 20.45 18.11
N ILE A 269 3.76 19.30 18.09
CA ILE A 269 3.85 18.43 16.92
C ILE A 269 2.46 17.97 16.45
N VAL A 270 1.63 17.50 17.39
CA VAL A 270 0.24 17.09 17.11
C VAL A 270 -0.57 18.29 16.57
N LYS A 271 -0.50 19.45 17.24
CA LYS A 271 -1.23 20.66 16.82
C LYS A 271 -0.77 21.18 15.45
N ALA A 272 0.49 20.96 15.09
CA ALA A 272 1.05 21.30 13.79
C ALA A 272 0.65 20.32 12.67
N GLY A 273 -0.16 19.29 12.98
CA GLY A 273 -0.63 18.30 12.00
C GLY A 273 0.45 17.33 11.54
N MET A 274 1.57 17.23 12.26
CA MET A 274 2.73 16.42 11.85
C MET A 274 2.55 14.91 12.06
N LEU A 275 1.34 14.48 12.46
CA LEU A 275 0.94 13.08 12.58
C LEU A 275 -0.28 12.75 11.70
N ASP A 276 -0.70 13.68 10.83
CA ASP A 276 -1.84 13.47 9.95
C ASP A 276 -1.42 12.61 8.74
N PRO A 277 -2.01 11.41 8.55
CA PRO A 277 -1.74 10.58 7.37
C PRO A 277 -2.02 11.28 6.03
N ALA A 278 -2.95 12.24 6.00
CA ALA A 278 -3.27 13.00 4.79
C ALA A 278 -2.17 14.02 4.42
N ALA A 279 -1.34 14.44 5.39
CA ALA A 279 -0.27 15.41 5.17
C ALA A 279 0.95 14.83 4.43
N ALA A 280 1.07 13.50 4.36
CA ALA A 280 2.18 12.80 3.71
C ALA A 280 2.07 12.72 2.17
N LEU A 281 0.90 13.06 1.61
CA LEU A 281 0.66 13.05 0.16
C LEU A 281 1.08 14.39 -0.47
N PRO A 282 1.85 14.38 -1.58
CA PRO A 282 2.23 15.61 -2.26
C PRO A 282 0.98 16.36 -2.76
N ARG A 283 0.89 17.67 -2.45
CA ARG A 283 -0.14 18.54 -3.03
C ARG A 283 0.08 18.65 -4.55
N PRO A 284 -0.97 18.57 -5.38
CA PRO A 284 -0.82 18.73 -6.82
C PRO A 284 -0.29 20.14 -7.13
N GLN A 285 0.92 20.22 -7.67
CA GLN A 285 1.46 21.47 -8.20
C GLN A 285 0.64 21.87 -9.43
N GLY A 286 0.06 23.07 -9.39
CA GLY A 286 -0.68 23.65 -10.50
C GLY A 286 0.19 23.75 -11.74
N ARG A 287 -0.29 23.19 -12.86
CA ARG A 287 0.34 23.37 -14.17
C ARG A 287 0.25 24.84 -14.58
N GLY A 288 1.36 25.58 -14.44
CA GLY A 288 1.55 26.84 -15.14
C GLY A 288 1.64 26.59 -16.64
N GLY A 289 0.53 26.77 -17.35
CA GLY A 289 0.48 26.67 -18.81
C GLY A 289 1.02 27.92 -19.47
N THR A 290 2.04 27.77 -20.30
CA THR A 290 2.44 28.78 -21.29
C THR A 290 1.49 28.68 -22.49
N PRO A 291 0.89 29.78 -22.98
CA PRO A 291 -0.11 29.73 -24.04
C PRO A 291 0.57 29.63 -25.42
N VAL A 292 0.18 28.61 -26.20
CA VAL A 292 0.44 28.57 -27.64
C VAL A 292 -0.84 29.04 -28.34
N THR A 293 -0.70 30.10 -29.12
CA THR A 293 -1.72 30.68 -29.99
C THR A 293 -1.93 29.82 -31.24
N THR A 294 -3.17 29.52 -31.59
CA THR A 294 -3.55 29.17 -32.97
C THR A 294 -4.89 29.81 -33.33
N GLU A 295 -4.92 30.29 -34.56
CA GLU A 295 -5.90 31.17 -35.19
C GLU A 295 -7.32 30.62 -35.34
N THR A 296 -8.19 31.61 -35.36
CA THR A 296 -9.59 31.74 -35.74
C THR A 296 -10.07 30.92 -36.95
N ALA A 297 -11.20 30.24 -36.80
CA ALA A 297 -12.18 30.02 -37.87
C ALA A 297 -13.61 30.07 -37.28
N ALA A 298 -14.50 30.83 -37.94
CA ALA A 298 -15.89 31.11 -37.54
C ALA A 298 -16.88 30.01 -38.06
N PRO A 299 -18.12 29.94 -37.53
CA PRO A 299 -18.84 28.68 -37.28
C PRO A 299 -19.83 28.27 -38.39
N PRO A 300 -20.40 27.07 -38.27
CA PRO A 300 -21.85 26.98 -38.36
C PRO A 300 -22.50 26.22 -37.19
N THR A 301 -23.75 26.61 -37.00
CA THR A 301 -24.79 26.20 -36.07
C THR A 301 -25.22 24.74 -36.22
N GLU A 302 -25.32 24.02 -35.10
CA GLU A 302 -26.52 23.31 -34.62
C GLU A 302 -26.18 22.55 -33.32
N GLU A 303 -27.09 22.61 -32.34
CA GLU A 303 -26.98 22.00 -31.02
C GLU A 303 -26.82 20.48 -31.12
N VAL A 304 -25.62 20.00 -30.82
CA VAL A 304 -25.39 18.64 -30.33
C VAL A 304 -24.43 18.74 -29.16
N VAL A 305 -24.92 18.38 -27.98
CA VAL A 305 -24.11 18.20 -26.76
C VAL A 305 -22.91 17.30 -27.11
N LYS A 306 -21.70 17.86 -27.12
CA LYS A 306 -20.45 17.14 -27.36
C LYS A 306 -20.25 16.09 -26.26
N ARG A 307 -20.65 14.84 -26.52
CA ARG A 307 -20.04 13.67 -25.85
C ARG A 307 -18.53 13.72 -26.13
N ARG A 308 -17.70 13.68 -25.09
CA ARG A 308 -16.26 13.45 -25.26
C ARG A 308 -16.10 12.05 -25.86
N SER A 309 -15.33 11.90 -26.93
CA SER A 309 -15.23 10.66 -27.71
C SER A 309 -14.41 9.55 -27.02
N THR A 310 -14.48 9.45 -25.70
CA THR A 310 -13.67 8.53 -24.88
C THR A 310 -14.46 7.81 -23.77
N ASP A 311 -15.75 8.11 -23.60
CA ASP A 311 -16.57 7.49 -22.55
C ASP A 311 -16.98 6.08 -22.99
N HIS A 312 -16.75 5.07 -22.14
CA HIS A 312 -17.07 3.69 -22.49
C HIS A 312 -18.57 3.41 -22.32
N PRO A 313 -19.19 2.63 -23.23
CA PRO A 313 -20.60 2.27 -23.10
C PRO A 313 -20.82 1.31 -21.92
N VAL A 314 -22.06 1.21 -21.45
CA VAL A 314 -22.47 0.29 -20.37
C VAL A 314 -22.03 -1.15 -20.66
N ASP A 315 -22.21 -1.62 -21.90
CA ASP A 315 -21.86 -2.98 -22.31
C ASP A 315 -20.35 -3.28 -22.22
N TRP A 316 -19.51 -2.24 -22.24
CA TRP A 316 -18.07 -2.40 -22.03
C TRP A 316 -17.77 -2.68 -20.55
N TRP A 317 -18.41 -1.95 -19.62
CA TRP A 317 -18.27 -2.17 -18.18
C TRP A 317 -18.96 -3.46 -17.70
N ALA A 318 -20.04 -3.87 -18.37
CA ALA A 318 -20.78 -5.09 -18.04
C ALA A 318 -19.93 -6.37 -18.15
N GLN A 319 -18.87 -6.33 -18.95
CA GLN A 319 -17.99 -7.48 -19.15
C GLN A 319 -17.17 -7.87 -17.91
N PHE A 320 -16.93 -6.95 -16.97
CA PHE A 320 -16.15 -7.27 -15.77
C PHE A 320 -16.89 -8.23 -14.83
N PRO A 321 -18.18 -7.99 -14.48
CA PRO A 321 -18.98 -9.01 -13.80
C PRO A 321 -19.07 -10.33 -14.58
N GLU A 322 -19.17 -10.30 -15.91
CA GLU A 322 -19.35 -11.50 -16.73
C GLU A 322 -18.12 -12.43 -16.75
N VAL A 323 -16.91 -11.86 -16.59
CA VAL A 323 -15.67 -12.64 -16.64
C VAL A 323 -15.28 -13.25 -15.29
N SER A 324 -16.05 -13.00 -14.22
CA SER A 324 -15.80 -13.60 -12.90
C SER A 324 -17.09 -13.99 -12.19
N GLU A 325 -17.24 -15.29 -11.91
CA GLU A 325 -18.31 -15.81 -11.04
C GLU A 325 -18.20 -15.32 -9.58
N LYS A 326 -17.04 -14.79 -9.18
CA LYS A 326 -16.76 -14.26 -7.84
C LYS A 326 -16.72 -12.73 -7.80
N PHE A 327 -17.39 -12.05 -8.73
CA PHE A 327 -17.41 -10.58 -8.76
C PHE A 327 -17.97 -10.00 -7.45
N ASP A 328 -17.14 -9.27 -6.72
CA ASP A 328 -17.44 -8.80 -5.37
C ASP A 328 -18.31 -7.56 -5.41
N ALA A 329 -19.62 -7.80 -5.26
CA ALA A 329 -20.66 -6.81 -5.23
C ALA A 329 -20.42 -5.73 -4.16
N ALA A 330 -19.94 -6.10 -2.97
CA ALA A 330 -19.70 -5.16 -1.88
C ALA A 330 -18.52 -4.24 -2.22
N LEU A 331 -17.42 -4.81 -2.70
CA LEU A 331 -16.19 -4.08 -3.02
C LEU A 331 -16.40 -3.08 -4.17
N VAL A 332 -17.06 -3.50 -5.26
CA VAL A 332 -17.35 -2.58 -6.38
C VAL A 332 -18.30 -1.47 -5.95
N THR A 333 -19.29 -1.77 -5.11
CA THR A 333 -20.27 -0.80 -4.63
C THR A 333 -19.61 0.22 -3.69
N GLU A 334 -18.77 -0.23 -2.76
CA GLU A 334 -17.98 0.64 -1.88
C GLU A 334 -17.01 1.51 -2.70
N GLY A 335 -16.24 0.91 -3.62
CA GLY A 335 -15.28 1.63 -4.44
C GLY A 335 -15.92 2.70 -5.34
N LEU A 336 -17.06 2.41 -5.95
CA LEU A 336 -17.83 3.41 -6.70
C LEU A 336 -18.39 4.49 -5.78
N SER A 337 -18.88 4.12 -4.59
CA SER A 337 -19.36 5.09 -3.60
C SER A 337 -18.27 6.07 -3.18
N ASP A 338 -17.07 5.57 -2.86
CA ASP A 338 -15.92 6.38 -2.46
C ASP A 338 -15.48 7.37 -3.55
N LEU A 339 -15.59 7.00 -4.82
CA LEU A 339 -15.21 7.86 -5.95
C LEU A 339 -16.28 8.90 -6.30
N ILE A 340 -17.56 8.52 -6.25
CA ILE A 340 -18.68 9.36 -6.69
C ILE A 340 -19.12 10.32 -5.57
N MET A 341 -19.16 9.87 -4.32
CA MET A 341 -19.72 10.64 -3.20
C MET A 341 -19.05 12.01 -2.95
N PRO A 342 -17.72 12.17 -3.08
CA PRO A 342 -17.07 13.48 -2.98
C PRO A 342 -17.49 14.47 -4.07
N LYS A 343 -18.05 13.99 -5.19
CA LYS A 343 -18.48 14.81 -6.34
C LYS A 343 -19.90 15.34 -6.18
N ILE A 344 -20.70 14.74 -5.29
CA ILE A 344 -22.05 15.22 -4.96
C ILE A 344 -21.95 16.56 -4.21
N LYS A 345 -22.34 17.65 -4.87
CA LYS A 345 -22.23 19.02 -4.33
C LYS A 345 -23.23 19.31 -3.22
N SER A 346 -24.48 18.87 -3.39
CA SER A 346 -25.55 19.08 -2.41
C SER A 346 -25.26 18.34 -1.09
N PRO A 347 -25.14 19.04 0.05
CA PRO A 347 -24.92 18.39 1.35
C PRO A 347 -26.06 17.46 1.77
N LEU A 348 -27.29 17.79 1.37
CA LEU A 348 -28.47 16.96 1.63
C LEU A 348 -28.37 15.63 0.86
N LEU A 349 -28.03 15.69 -0.43
CA LEU A 349 -27.84 14.47 -1.24
C LEU A 349 -26.67 13.65 -0.74
N ARG A 350 -25.55 14.30 -0.39
CA ARG A 350 -24.38 13.60 0.14
C ARG A 350 -24.72 12.83 1.41
N ARG A 351 -25.49 13.42 2.33
CA ARG A 351 -25.94 12.73 3.55
C ARG A 351 -26.81 11.52 3.27
N GLU A 352 -27.79 11.64 2.37
CA GLU A 352 -28.63 10.48 1.99
C GLU A 352 -27.82 9.41 1.27
N ALA A 353 -26.85 9.82 0.44
CA ALA A 353 -25.91 8.95 -0.25
C ALA A 353 -25.01 8.18 0.74
N GLU A 354 -24.45 8.85 1.75
CA GLU A 354 -23.63 8.22 2.80
C GLU A 354 -24.43 7.14 3.54
N ILE A 355 -25.66 7.47 3.96
CA ILE A 355 -26.55 6.52 4.67
C ILE A 355 -26.89 5.33 3.77
N ALA A 356 -27.26 5.59 2.51
CA ALA A 356 -27.62 4.53 1.57
C ALA A 356 -26.43 3.63 1.27
N SER A 357 -25.25 4.21 1.02
CA SER A 357 -24.01 3.47 0.74
C SER A 357 -23.61 2.57 1.91
N ALA A 358 -23.61 3.11 3.14
CA ALA A 358 -23.26 2.32 4.33
C ALA A 358 -24.20 1.11 4.52
N VAL A 359 -25.52 1.32 4.39
CA VAL A 359 -26.50 0.24 4.60
C VAL A 359 -26.46 -0.79 3.48
N VAL A 360 -26.26 -0.37 2.24
CA VAL A 360 -26.14 -1.28 1.09
C VAL A 360 -24.88 -2.13 1.19
N VAL A 361 -23.72 -1.53 1.46
CA VAL A 361 -22.46 -2.28 1.63
C VAL A 361 -22.58 -3.28 2.80
N MET A 362 -23.18 -2.88 3.92
CA MET A 362 -23.47 -3.81 5.03
C MET A 362 -24.37 -4.97 4.60
N HIS A 363 -25.40 -4.72 3.79
CA HIS A 363 -26.25 -5.78 3.26
C HIS A 363 -25.49 -6.70 2.30
N LEU A 364 -24.68 -6.15 1.40
CA LEU A 364 -23.91 -6.95 0.43
C LEU A 364 -22.90 -7.87 1.15
N ASN A 365 -22.28 -7.41 2.24
CA ASN A 365 -21.42 -8.24 3.09
C ASN A 365 -22.19 -9.28 3.92
N LYS A 366 -23.49 -9.08 4.15
CA LYS A 366 -24.38 -9.97 4.92
C LYS A 366 -25.62 -10.30 4.09
N ALA A 367 -25.41 -10.86 2.89
CA ALA A 367 -26.44 -11.03 1.87
C ALA A 367 -27.66 -11.85 2.34
N HIS A 368 -27.47 -12.75 3.31
CA HIS A 368 -28.53 -13.58 3.89
C HIS A 368 -29.46 -12.83 4.88
N SER A 369 -29.15 -11.59 5.26
CA SER A 369 -29.97 -10.82 6.20
C SER A 369 -31.13 -10.11 5.49
N GLU A 370 -32.35 -10.63 5.68
CA GLU A 370 -33.57 -10.01 5.15
C GLU A 370 -33.82 -8.61 5.72
N GLU A 371 -33.50 -8.39 7.01
CA GLU A 371 -33.64 -7.08 7.65
C GLU A 371 -32.76 -6.04 6.96
N LEU A 372 -31.48 -6.36 6.72
CA LEU A 372 -30.56 -5.47 6.02
C LEU A 372 -30.99 -5.26 4.57
N ALA A 373 -31.53 -6.28 3.91
CA ALA A 373 -32.06 -6.15 2.55
C ALA A 373 -33.21 -5.13 2.47
N VAL A 374 -34.16 -5.18 3.41
CA VAL A 374 -35.27 -4.21 3.50
C VAL A 374 -34.75 -2.80 3.79
N ARG A 375 -33.81 -2.68 4.74
CA ARG A 375 -33.21 -1.38 5.11
C ARG A 375 -32.44 -0.76 3.95
N ALA A 376 -31.67 -1.56 3.22
CA ALA A 376 -30.92 -1.14 2.03
C ALA A 376 -31.87 -0.60 0.96
N ARG A 377 -32.91 -1.37 0.58
CA ARG A 377 -33.92 -0.91 -0.39
C ARG A 377 -34.59 0.40 0.02
N LYS A 378 -34.94 0.54 1.30
CA LYS A 378 -35.56 1.77 1.84
C LYS A 378 -34.59 2.96 1.78
N ALA A 379 -33.32 2.74 2.11
CA ALA A 379 -32.31 3.80 2.08
C ALA A 379 -32.04 4.29 0.65
N VAL A 380 -31.90 3.37 -0.31
CA VAL A 380 -31.74 3.71 -1.74
C VAL A 380 -32.98 4.45 -2.27
N GLY A 381 -34.19 4.00 -1.93
CA GLY A 381 -35.42 4.69 -2.33
C GLY A 381 -35.54 6.11 -1.78
N ARG A 382 -35.03 6.39 -0.57
CA ARG A 382 -34.98 7.76 -0.02
C ARG A 382 -33.99 8.65 -0.75
N LEU A 383 -32.82 8.10 -1.12
CA LEU A 383 -31.85 8.81 -1.94
C LEU A 383 -32.48 9.18 -3.29
N GLU A 384 -33.02 8.22 -4.03
CA GLU A 384 -33.66 8.45 -5.34
C GLU A 384 -34.81 9.46 -5.26
N ALA A 385 -35.68 9.37 -4.24
CA ALA A 385 -36.76 10.33 -4.03
C ALA A 385 -36.24 11.75 -3.67
N THR A 386 -35.06 11.85 -3.06
CA THR A 386 -34.45 13.15 -2.75
C THR A 386 -33.75 13.73 -3.98
N VAL A 387 -33.10 12.90 -4.78
CA VAL A 387 -32.53 13.30 -6.08
C VAL A 387 -33.63 13.83 -6.99
N SER A 388 -34.71 13.06 -7.21
CA SER A 388 -35.84 13.47 -8.07
C SER A 388 -36.48 14.78 -7.62
N ARG A 389 -36.72 14.96 -6.31
CA ARG A 389 -37.29 16.23 -5.79
C ARG A 389 -36.37 17.44 -5.98
N LEU A 390 -35.06 17.24 -6.00
CA LEU A 390 -34.09 18.32 -6.22
C LEU A 390 -33.95 18.62 -7.71
N ASP A 391 -34.02 17.60 -8.55
CA ASP A 391 -34.01 17.71 -10.01
C ASP A 391 -35.24 18.50 -10.50
N ASP A 392 -36.43 18.17 -10.01
CA ASP A 392 -37.70 18.87 -10.33
C ASP A 392 -37.71 20.36 -9.91
N ARG A 393 -36.81 20.75 -8.99
CA ARG A 393 -36.74 22.10 -8.41
C ARG A 393 -35.56 22.91 -8.91
N SER A 394 -34.59 22.29 -9.57
CA SER A 394 -33.41 22.98 -10.07
C SER A 394 -33.75 23.64 -11.41
N THR A 395 -33.37 24.92 -11.55
CA THR A 395 -33.30 25.62 -12.84
C THR A 395 -31.86 25.70 -13.35
N SER A 396 -30.90 25.05 -12.68
CA SER A 396 -29.49 25.00 -13.08
C SER A 396 -28.90 23.58 -12.97
N ASP A 397 -28.10 23.22 -13.97
CA ASP A 397 -27.52 21.87 -14.17
C ASP A 397 -26.53 21.41 -13.07
N ASP A 398 -26.29 22.17 -12.00
CA ASP A 398 -25.07 22.01 -11.18
C ASP A 398 -25.30 21.57 -9.71
N THR A 399 -26.44 20.99 -9.37
CA THR A 399 -26.73 20.56 -7.98
C THR A 399 -26.08 19.22 -7.59
N GLY A 400 -25.46 18.53 -8.54
CA GLY A 400 -24.84 17.22 -8.34
C GLY A 400 -25.82 16.04 -8.41
N THR A 401 -26.98 16.22 -9.07
CA THR A 401 -28.01 15.18 -9.22
C THR A 401 -27.53 14.03 -10.11
N GLY A 402 -26.76 14.32 -11.15
CA GLY A 402 -26.15 13.31 -12.03
C GLY A 402 -25.22 12.35 -11.28
N GLU A 403 -24.35 12.88 -10.40
CA GLU A 403 -23.47 12.10 -9.54
C GLU A 403 -24.29 11.22 -8.57
N ALA A 404 -25.35 11.77 -7.98
CA ALA A 404 -26.22 11.03 -7.08
C ALA A 404 -27.01 9.92 -7.80
N TYR A 405 -27.44 10.14 -9.05
CA TYR A 405 -28.04 9.10 -9.89
C TYR A 405 -27.03 8.00 -10.23
N ALA A 406 -25.80 8.35 -10.63
CA ALA A 406 -24.73 7.39 -10.88
C ALA A 406 -24.46 6.52 -9.64
N LEU A 407 -24.41 7.14 -8.45
CA LEU A 407 -24.30 6.39 -7.20
C LEU A 407 -25.52 5.49 -6.94
N ALA A 408 -26.74 5.96 -7.19
CA ALA A 408 -27.94 5.15 -7.04
C ALA A 408 -27.92 3.91 -7.96
N HIS A 409 -27.36 4.01 -9.18
CA HIS A 409 -27.12 2.84 -10.03
C HIS A 409 -26.19 1.82 -9.34
N ALA A 410 -25.07 2.26 -8.76
CA ALA A 410 -24.14 1.38 -8.06
C ALA A 410 -24.81 0.69 -6.86
N LEU A 411 -25.58 1.45 -6.07
CA LEU A 411 -26.30 0.94 -4.90
C LEU A 411 -27.43 -0.04 -5.25
N ARG A 412 -27.91 -0.03 -6.50
CA ARG A 412 -28.88 -1.00 -7.04
C ARG A 412 -28.23 -2.23 -7.66
N GLY A 413 -26.90 -2.36 -7.61
CA GLY A 413 -26.17 -3.43 -8.28
C GLY A 413 -25.99 -3.19 -9.79
N ARG A 414 -26.34 -2.02 -10.31
CA ARG A 414 -26.20 -1.65 -11.73
C ARG A 414 -24.85 -0.97 -11.95
N TRP A 415 -23.77 -1.67 -11.63
CA TRP A 415 -22.42 -1.10 -11.58
C TRP A 415 -21.93 -0.59 -12.93
N ALA A 416 -22.26 -1.29 -14.03
CA ALA A 416 -21.90 -0.87 -15.38
C ALA A 416 -22.55 0.47 -15.77
N GLU A 417 -23.82 0.66 -15.43
CA GLU A 417 -24.54 1.93 -15.61
C GLU A 417 -23.92 3.05 -14.76
N ALA A 418 -23.56 2.73 -13.51
CA ALA A 418 -22.91 3.67 -12.60
C ALA A 418 -21.55 4.13 -13.13
N ALA A 419 -20.74 3.21 -13.64
CA ALA A 419 -19.40 3.49 -14.15
C ALA A 419 -19.45 4.34 -15.42
N ALA A 420 -20.31 3.97 -16.38
CA ALA A 420 -20.50 4.72 -17.61
C ALA A 420 -20.98 6.17 -17.34
N ALA A 421 -21.89 6.34 -16.36
CA ALA A 421 -22.31 7.68 -15.94
C ALA A 421 -21.17 8.46 -15.25
N ALA A 422 -20.39 7.76 -14.41
CA ALA A 422 -19.32 8.37 -13.61
C ALA A 422 -18.09 8.79 -14.41
N GLU A 423 -17.82 8.22 -15.59
CA GLU A 423 -16.68 8.61 -16.43
C GLU A 423 -16.64 10.11 -16.78
N SER A 424 -17.81 10.76 -16.80
CA SER A 424 -17.90 12.20 -17.05
C SER A 424 -17.28 13.07 -15.93
N PHE A 425 -17.13 12.54 -14.71
CA PHE A 425 -16.65 13.29 -13.53
C PHE A 425 -15.67 12.53 -12.59
N VAL A 426 -15.40 11.25 -12.85
CA VAL A 426 -14.40 10.40 -12.20
C VAL A 426 -13.40 9.94 -13.24
N SER A 427 -12.11 9.84 -12.88
CA SER A 427 -11.10 9.33 -13.82
C SER A 427 -11.39 7.88 -14.19
N TYR A 428 -11.38 7.57 -15.48
CA TYR A 428 -11.43 6.20 -16.00
C TYR A 428 -10.43 5.26 -15.30
N GLN A 429 -9.23 5.75 -14.94
CA GLN A 429 -8.23 4.94 -14.23
C GLN A 429 -8.66 4.54 -12.82
N GLU A 430 -9.43 5.40 -12.14
CA GLU A 430 -9.95 5.12 -10.81
C GLU A 430 -11.09 4.10 -10.88
N LEU A 431 -12.01 4.29 -11.85
CA LEU A 431 -13.09 3.34 -12.11
C LEU A 431 -12.56 1.95 -12.48
N LEU A 432 -11.58 1.88 -13.39
CA LEU A 432 -10.92 0.63 -13.76
C LEU A 432 -10.37 -0.14 -12.55
N ARG A 433 -9.69 0.56 -11.64
CA ARG A 433 -9.11 -0.07 -10.45
C ARG A 433 -10.19 -0.68 -9.56
N VAL A 434 -11.34 -0.03 -9.43
CA VAL A 434 -12.47 -0.56 -8.65
C VAL A 434 -12.98 -1.86 -9.28
N PHE A 435 -13.27 -1.86 -10.58
CA PHE A 435 -13.78 -3.05 -11.28
C PHE A 435 -12.80 -4.22 -11.29
N VAL A 436 -11.51 -3.96 -11.59
CA VAL A 436 -10.48 -5.00 -11.59
C VAL A 436 -10.26 -5.57 -10.19
N SER A 437 -10.32 -4.75 -9.14
CA SER A 437 -10.20 -5.25 -7.76
C SER A 437 -11.39 -6.12 -7.35
N ALA A 438 -12.58 -5.84 -7.87
CA ALA A 438 -13.79 -6.60 -7.60
C ALA A 438 -13.83 -7.97 -8.27
N LEU A 439 -12.94 -8.27 -9.23
CA LEU A 439 -12.92 -9.56 -9.90
C LEU A 439 -12.63 -10.74 -8.97
N ARG A 440 -11.89 -10.53 -7.86
CA ARG A 440 -11.53 -11.57 -6.85
C ARG A 440 -10.98 -12.88 -7.46
N LEU A 441 -10.32 -12.78 -8.61
CA LEU A 441 -9.78 -13.95 -9.30
C LEU A 441 -8.51 -14.45 -8.61
N GLU A 442 -8.42 -15.76 -8.39
CA GLU A 442 -7.24 -16.41 -7.87
C GLU A 442 -6.14 -16.47 -8.95
N ARG A 443 -4.88 -16.29 -8.55
CA ARG A 443 -3.72 -16.32 -9.47
C ARG A 443 -3.90 -15.35 -10.66
N PHE A 444 -4.34 -14.14 -10.35
CA PHE A 444 -4.66 -13.07 -11.29
C PHE A 444 -3.70 -11.90 -11.08
N ASP A 445 -3.18 -11.32 -12.17
CA ASP A 445 -2.39 -10.08 -12.13
C ASP A 445 -3.27 -8.85 -12.42
N PRO A 446 -3.72 -8.10 -11.38
CA PRO A 446 -4.55 -6.91 -11.57
C PRO A 446 -3.77 -5.74 -12.18
N VAL A 447 -2.45 -5.67 -11.97
CA VAL A 447 -1.61 -4.57 -12.46
C VAL A 447 -1.43 -4.68 -13.96
N LEU A 448 -1.11 -5.88 -14.46
CA LEU A 448 -1.04 -6.17 -15.89
C LEU A 448 -2.40 -5.93 -16.55
N THR A 449 -3.48 -6.42 -15.95
CA THR A 449 -4.84 -6.26 -16.50
C THR A 449 -5.19 -4.78 -16.70
N VAL A 450 -4.93 -3.93 -15.70
CA VAL A 450 -5.13 -2.48 -15.83
C VAL A 450 -4.25 -1.88 -16.93
N ARG A 451 -3.01 -2.35 -17.10
CA ARG A 451 -2.13 -1.89 -18.18
C ARG A 451 -2.65 -2.26 -19.57
N LEU A 452 -3.15 -3.48 -19.74
CA LEU A 452 -3.74 -3.96 -21.00
C LEU A 452 -5.00 -3.15 -21.36
N LEU A 453 -5.89 -2.94 -20.39
CA LEU A 453 -7.07 -2.10 -20.55
C LEU A 453 -6.70 -0.67 -20.99
N ARG A 454 -5.68 -0.09 -20.35
CA ARG A 454 -5.15 1.24 -20.73
C ARG A 454 -4.51 1.27 -22.12
N ALA A 455 -4.01 0.14 -22.61
CA ALA A 455 -3.48 0.00 -23.96
C ALA A 455 -4.60 -0.21 -25.00
N GLY A 456 -5.87 -0.18 -24.60
CA GLY A 456 -7.03 -0.31 -25.48
C GLY A 456 -7.53 -1.75 -25.65
N GLN A 457 -7.02 -2.71 -24.87
CA GLN A 457 -7.52 -4.08 -24.92
C GLN A 457 -8.92 -4.19 -24.28
N HIS A 458 -9.75 -5.07 -24.86
CA HIS A 458 -11.10 -5.34 -24.35
C HIS A 458 -11.04 -6.03 -22.97
N PRO A 459 -11.91 -5.71 -21.99
CA PRO A 459 -11.90 -6.33 -20.66
C PRO A 459 -11.79 -7.85 -20.64
N ALA A 460 -12.55 -8.57 -21.47
CA ALA A 460 -12.46 -10.03 -21.56
C ALA A 460 -11.05 -10.54 -21.93
N VAL A 461 -10.38 -9.86 -22.87
CA VAL A 461 -9.02 -10.22 -23.31
C VAL A 461 -8.00 -9.85 -22.24
N ALA A 462 -8.12 -8.66 -21.65
CA ALA A 462 -7.22 -8.18 -20.60
C ALA A 462 -7.28 -9.08 -19.35
N VAL A 463 -8.49 -9.44 -18.91
CA VAL A 463 -8.69 -10.31 -17.74
C VAL A 463 -8.18 -11.72 -18.00
N ARG A 464 -8.46 -12.31 -19.18
CA ARG A 464 -7.91 -13.61 -19.57
C ARG A 464 -6.39 -13.61 -19.53
N THR A 465 -5.77 -12.57 -20.07
CA THR A 465 -4.31 -12.42 -20.07
C THR A 465 -3.77 -12.27 -18.65
N GLY A 466 -4.42 -11.46 -17.80
CA GLY A 466 -4.09 -11.33 -16.39
C GLY A 466 -4.20 -12.65 -15.59
N LEU A 467 -5.15 -13.52 -15.94
CA LEU A 467 -5.29 -14.86 -15.36
C LEU A 467 -4.18 -15.80 -15.81
N ILE A 468 -3.81 -15.76 -17.10
CA ILE A 468 -2.72 -16.59 -17.62
C ILE A 468 -1.41 -16.20 -16.94
N VAL A 469 -1.07 -14.91 -16.95
CA VAL A 469 0.19 -14.41 -16.38
C VAL A 469 0.21 -14.51 -14.86
N GLY A 470 -0.92 -14.27 -14.19
CA GLY A 470 -1.00 -14.34 -12.73
C GLY A 470 -0.69 -15.72 -12.14
N LYS A 471 -0.85 -16.82 -12.92
CA LYS A 471 -0.38 -18.16 -12.54
C LYS A 471 1.13 -18.27 -12.39
N TYR A 472 1.85 -17.39 -13.10
CA TYR A 472 3.31 -17.38 -13.18
C TYR A 472 3.93 -16.26 -12.34
N GLY A 473 3.23 -15.75 -11.33
CA GLY A 473 3.76 -14.72 -10.43
C GLY A 473 5.02 -15.13 -9.63
N TRP A 474 5.41 -16.40 -9.70
CA TRP A 474 6.66 -16.93 -9.15
C TRP A 474 7.87 -16.80 -10.11
N TRP A 475 7.66 -16.42 -11.37
CA TRP A 475 8.74 -16.22 -12.33
C TRP A 475 9.65 -15.05 -11.94
N PRO A 476 10.96 -15.12 -12.25
CA PRO A 476 11.88 -14.01 -12.12
C PRO A 476 11.38 -12.71 -12.79
N ASP A 477 11.65 -11.55 -12.18
CA ASP A 477 11.18 -10.23 -12.66
C ASP A 477 11.45 -9.94 -14.13
N TRP A 478 12.60 -10.40 -14.65
CA TRP A 478 12.97 -10.19 -16.05
C TRP A 478 12.09 -11.01 -17.01
N LEU A 479 11.64 -12.20 -16.62
CA LEU A 479 10.68 -13.03 -17.37
C LEU A 479 9.29 -12.41 -17.32
N LEU A 480 8.84 -11.97 -16.13
CA LEU A 480 7.58 -11.24 -15.98
C LEU A 480 7.53 -9.99 -16.86
N LYS A 481 8.66 -9.29 -17.02
CA LYS A 481 8.77 -8.15 -17.93
C LYS A 481 8.60 -8.54 -19.40
N VAL A 482 9.26 -9.62 -19.86
CA VAL A 482 9.14 -10.13 -21.24
C VAL A 482 7.70 -10.57 -21.52
N VAL A 483 7.09 -11.31 -20.60
CA VAL A 483 5.66 -11.72 -20.67
C VAL A 483 4.75 -10.51 -20.79
N THR A 484 4.96 -9.53 -19.94
CA THR A 484 4.13 -8.31 -19.91
C THR A 484 4.25 -7.52 -21.20
N GLU A 485 5.48 -7.36 -21.72
CA GLU A 485 5.71 -6.66 -22.99
C GLU A 485 5.01 -7.40 -24.15
N ARG A 486 5.19 -8.72 -24.25
CA ARG A 486 4.53 -9.54 -25.28
C ARG A 486 3.01 -9.53 -25.14
N ALA A 487 2.48 -9.62 -23.92
CA ALA A 487 1.05 -9.50 -23.63
C ALA A 487 0.47 -8.16 -24.10
N VAL A 488 1.17 -7.05 -23.83
CA VAL A 488 0.74 -5.71 -24.28
C VAL A 488 0.72 -5.60 -25.80
N HIS A 489 1.64 -6.25 -26.48
CA HIS A 489 1.70 -6.29 -27.95
C HIS A 489 0.78 -7.34 -28.59
N GLY A 490 0.06 -8.15 -27.81
CA GLY A 490 -0.79 -9.22 -28.33
C GLY A 490 -0.01 -10.42 -28.91
N LEU A 491 1.24 -10.61 -28.47
CA LEU A 491 2.17 -11.64 -28.95
C LEU A 491 2.45 -12.73 -27.89
N LEU A 492 1.56 -12.91 -26.92
CA LEU A 492 1.69 -13.95 -25.89
C LEU A 492 0.86 -15.19 -26.30
N ASP A 493 1.52 -16.16 -26.91
CA ASP A 493 0.96 -17.46 -27.30
C ASP A 493 1.45 -18.60 -26.37
N GLU A 494 0.85 -19.79 -26.51
CA GLU A 494 1.17 -20.98 -25.70
C GLU A 494 2.63 -21.44 -25.87
N ASP A 495 3.19 -21.31 -27.07
CA ASP A 495 4.59 -21.67 -27.35
C ASP A 495 5.55 -20.74 -26.60
N THR A 496 5.26 -19.42 -26.60
CA THR A 496 5.99 -18.43 -25.80
C THR A 496 5.90 -18.74 -24.31
N ILE A 497 4.71 -19.08 -23.80
CA ILE A 497 4.53 -19.39 -22.37
C ILE A 497 5.34 -20.63 -22.00
N THR A 498 5.30 -21.68 -22.83
CA THR A 498 6.06 -22.92 -22.62
C THR A 498 7.57 -22.67 -22.58
N ALA A 499 8.07 -21.84 -23.49
CA ALA A 499 9.47 -21.43 -23.53
C ALA A 499 9.92 -20.65 -22.29
N LEU A 500 9.08 -19.73 -21.84
CA LEU A 500 9.35 -18.93 -20.65
C LEU A 500 9.32 -19.79 -19.38
N ASP A 501 8.44 -20.80 -19.33
CA ASP A 501 8.38 -21.76 -18.22
C ASP A 501 9.67 -22.60 -18.17
N GLN A 502 10.13 -23.11 -19.31
CA GLN A 502 11.42 -23.81 -19.39
C GLN A 502 12.60 -22.92 -18.96
N CYS A 503 12.61 -21.64 -19.35
CA CYS A 503 13.60 -20.68 -18.89
C CYS A 503 13.54 -20.45 -17.38
N ALA A 504 12.33 -20.42 -16.80
CA ALA A 504 12.14 -20.24 -15.36
C ALA A 504 12.67 -21.45 -14.56
N TYR A 505 12.45 -22.67 -15.03
CA TYR A 505 12.95 -23.90 -14.39
C TYR A 505 14.45 -24.19 -14.60
N ALA A 506 15.10 -23.52 -15.55
CA ALA A 506 16.49 -23.80 -15.92
C ALA A 506 17.56 -23.30 -14.90
N GLU A 507 17.16 -22.63 -13.81
CA GLU A 507 18.05 -22.07 -12.77
C GLU A 507 19.24 -21.27 -13.35
N LEU A 508 18.93 -20.22 -14.14
CA LEU A 508 19.94 -19.44 -14.84
C LEU A 508 20.69 -18.45 -13.93
N SER A 509 22.01 -18.38 -14.09
CA SER A 509 22.82 -17.31 -13.49
C SER A 509 22.49 -15.93 -14.09
N PRO A 510 22.89 -14.80 -13.45
CA PRO A 510 22.60 -13.47 -13.98
C PRO A 510 23.13 -13.22 -15.41
N ALA A 511 24.25 -13.83 -15.79
CA ALA A 511 24.79 -13.72 -17.14
C ALA A 511 23.98 -14.53 -18.16
N GLN A 512 23.58 -15.75 -17.78
CA GLN A 512 22.75 -16.64 -18.61
C GLN A 512 21.34 -16.06 -18.79
N ALA A 513 20.75 -15.47 -17.74
CA ALA A 513 19.47 -14.78 -17.81
C ALA A 513 19.49 -13.55 -18.75
N ARG A 514 20.57 -12.76 -18.72
CA ARG A 514 20.76 -11.66 -19.68
C ARG A 514 20.82 -12.17 -21.12
N MET A 515 21.45 -13.33 -21.33
CA MET A 515 21.52 -13.91 -22.66
C MET A 515 20.18 -14.47 -23.12
N ALA A 516 19.50 -15.24 -22.28
CA ALA A 516 18.15 -15.75 -22.54
C ALA A 516 17.21 -14.61 -22.94
N ARG A 517 17.28 -13.47 -22.25
CA ARG A 517 16.49 -12.28 -22.61
C ARG A 517 16.78 -11.76 -24.03
N ARG A 518 18.05 -11.68 -24.43
CA ARG A 518 18.45 -11.21 -25.77
C ARG A 518 18.07 -12.20 -26.87
N LEU A 519 18.15 -13.50 -26.59
CA LEU A 519 17.67 -14.56 -27.47
C LEU A 519 16.13 -14.50 -27.63
N LEU A 520 15.38 -14.34 -26.54
CA LEU A 520 13.91 -14.15 -26.58
C LEU A 520 13.46 -12.87 -27.30
N GLN A 521 14.37 -11.89 -27.45
CA GLN A 521 14.16 -10.66 -28.22
C GLN A 521 14.47 -10.82 -29.71
N GLY A 522 15.01 -11.97 -30.13
CA GLY A 522 15.28 -12.26 -31.54
C GLY A 522 16.56 -11.63 -32.10
N GLU A 523 17.59 -11.39 -31.28
CA GLU A 523 18.86 -10.82 -31.77
C GLU A 523 19.57 -11.77 -32.75
N PRO A 524 19.69 -11.44 -34.06
CA PRO A 524 20.12 -12.40 -35.08
C PRO A 524 21.54 -12.93 -34.90
N ASP A 525 22.50 -12.03 -34.64
CA ASP A 525 23.92 -12.39 -34.46
C ASP A 525 24.11 -13.32 -33.25
N LEU A 526 23.31 -13.12 -32.21
CA LEU A 526 23.38 -13.90 -30.99
C LEU A 526 22.72 -15.27 -31.16
N ILE A 527 21.62 -15.35 -31.90
CA ILE A 527 20.98 -16.61 -32.27
C ILE A 527 21.97 -17.48 -33.04
N GLU A 528 22.62 -16.94 -34.07
CA GLU A 528 23.55 -17.72 -34.90
C GLU A 528 24.77 -18.19 -34.11
N ALA A 529 25.35 -17.31 -33.28
CA ALA A 529 26.47 -17.67 -32.41
C ALA A 529 26.11 -18.75 -31.38
N SER A 530 24.86 -18.74 -30.88
CA SER A 530 24.37 -19.72 -29.92
C SER A 530 24.03 -21.06 -30.59
N ALA A 531 23.45 -21.02 -31.80
CA ALA A 531 23.15 -22.21 -32.59
C ALA A 531 24.45 -22.95 -32.99
N THR A 532 25.45 -22.23 -33.48
CA THR A 532 26.77 -22.80 -33.81
C THR A 532 27.41 -23.51 -32.60
N ARG A 533 27.19 -22.98 -31.39
CA ARG A 533 27.71 -23.60 -30.16
C ARG A 533 26.94 -24.86 -29.77
N LEU A 534 25.63 -24.87 -29.91
CA LEU A 534 24.80 -26.06 -29.69
C LEU A 534 25.23 -27.19 -30.63
N GLU A 535 25.49 -26.91 -31.91
CA GLU A 535 26.05 -27.88 -32.86
C GLU A 535 27.41 -28.43 -32.38
N GLY A 536 28.30 -27.55 -31.92
CA GLY A 536 29.59 -27.95 -31.35
C GLY A 536 29.50 -28.82 -30.08
N LEU A 537 28.35 -28.85 -29.41
CA LEU A 537 28.06 -29.69 -28.25
C LEU A 537 27.25 -30.96 -28.60
N GLY A 538 26.91 -31.17 -29.88
CA GLY A 538 26.11 -32.30 -30.35
C GLY A 538 24.60 -32.10 -30.30
N GLU A 539 24.12 -30.87 -30.08
CA GLU A 539 22.70 -30.50 -29.98
C GLU A 539 22.17 -29.93 -31.31
N GLU A 540 22.35 -30.66 -32.41
CA GLU A 540 22.02 -30.22 -33.78
C GLU A 540 20.53 -29.87 -33.97
N GLU A 541 19.63 -30.63 -33.33
CA GLU A 541 18.19 -30.39 -33.41
C GLU A 541 17.78 -29.09 -32.69
N ALA A 542 18.37 -28.82 -31.52
CA ALA A 542 18.11 -27.59 -30.77
C ALA A 542 18.68 -26.36 -31.49
N ALA A 543 19.81 -26.50 -32.18
CA ALA A 543 20.40 -25.44 -32.99
C ALA A 543 19.51 -25.07 -34.19
N ALA A 544 18.97 -26.06 -34.90
CA ALA A 544 18.03 -25.83 -36.00
C ALA A 544 16.77 -25.10 -35.51
N LYS A 545 16.17 -25.60 -34.41
CA LYS A 545 15.01 -24.96 -33.76
C LYS A 545 15.30 -23.51 -33.36
N LEU A 546 16.46 -23.24 -32.74
CA LEU A 546 16.83 -21.88 -32.33
C LEU A 546 16.91 -20.91 -33.52
N ARG A 547 17.43 -21.35 -34.68
CA ARG A 547 17.49 -20.53 -35.90
C ARG A 547 16.12 -20.24 -36.50
N GLU A 548 15.17 -21.15 -36.33
CA GLU A 548 13.77 -20.99 -36.74
C GLU A 548 12.98 -20.09 -35.77
N GLY A 549 13.61 -19.58 -34.71
CA GLY A 549 12.99 -18.72 -33.71
C GLY A 549 12.20 -19.49 -32.65
N ASP A 550 12.42 -20.81 -32.54
CA ASP A 550 11.83 -21.63 -31.49
C ASP A 550 12.27 -21.12 -30.11
N LEU A 551 11.28 -20.67 -29.34
CA LEU A 551 11.52 -20.04 -28.06
C LEU A 551 11.90 -21.07 -26.98
N THR A 552 11.50 -22.34 -27.14
CA THR A 552 11.87 -23.42 -26.20
C THR A 552 13.36 -23.77 -26.28
N ALA A 553 13.99 -23.64 -27.45
CA ALA A 553 15.44 -23.83 -27.60
C ALA A 553 16.29 -22.78 -26.85
N VAL A 554 15.70 -21.63 -26.48
CA VAL A 554 16.41 -20.53 -25.81
C VAL A 554 16.92 -20.93 -24.41
N ALA A 555 16.15 -21.71 -23.65
CA ALA A 555 16.54 -22.12 -22.30
C ALA A 555 17.81 -22.98 -22.31
N LEU A 556 17.89 -23.93 -23.24
CA LEU A 556 19.05 -24.79 -23.43
C LEU A 556 20.27 -23.99 -23.90
N ALA A 557 20.08 -23.12 -24.90
CA ALA A 557 21.12 -22.24 -25.41
C ALA A 557 21.71 -21.33 -24.32
N ALA A 558 20.86 -20.79 -23.43
CA ALA A 558 21.29 -19.92 -22.33
C ALA A 558 22.05 -20.68 -21.24
N ARG A 559 21.70 -21.95 -20.94
CA ARG A 559 22.32 -22.74 -19.87
C ARG A 559 23.72 -23.24 -20.22
N LEU A 560 23.98 -23.52 -21.49
CA LEU A 560 25.24 -24.11 -21.96
C LEU A 560 26.37 -23.09 -22.18
N ILE A 561 26.21 -21.87 -21.67
CA ILE A 561 27.24 -20.84 -21.71
C ILE A 561 28.16 -21.01 -20.49
N PRO A 562 29.48 -21.17 -20.68
CA PRO A 562 30.44 -21.09 -19.58
C PRO A 562 30.47 -19.66 -19.02
N LEU A 563 30.38 -19.55 -17.69
CA LEU A 563 30.39 -18.28 -16.95
C LEU A 563 31.75 -17.58 -16.97
#